data_AF-A0A3B8J898-F1
#
_entry.id   AF-A0A3B8J898-F1
#
_cell.length_a   1.000
_cell.length_b   1.000
_cell.length_c   1.000
_cell.angle_alpha   90.00
_cell.angle_beta   90.00
_cell.angle_gamma   90.00
#
_symmetry.space_group_name_H-M   'P 1'
#
loop_
_entity.id
_entity.type
_entity.pdbx_description
1 polymer ?
#
loop_
_entity_poly.entity_id
_entity_poly.type
_entity_poly.pdbx_seq_one_letter_code
_entity_poly.pdbx_strand_id
1 'polypeptide(L)'
;MNAKKYVREIIQRSCLPSGERKRLRADLENEIASRLERGETIEQIIERMGDPDNIAAELYENYAGTAERPFFEYKSERTLFGLPLVHIIRTNYAVPVPYVRTTGARGINIGGRYGRVRYNYGLPTARGVFALGPKAKGIIAVGNFSTGFITIGNITAGIFSIGNISAGLFSIGNIAVAPLVTLGNFAAGALSAANIALGYAAAGNLASGKYAIGNEVNGTFTFSVSNLYAQFEAIKAFISGLEAPAAVKTFYGLIEKVCEIVINPISALPFYIALSLLLLAVVSVLYIVPNRLLMRKNRVLP
;
A
#
# COMPACT_ATOMS: atom_id res chain seq x y z
N MET A 1 -5.08 -13.82 -24.43
CA MET A 1 -4.53 -13.82 -23.04
C MET A 1 -3.78 -15.14 -22.85
N ASN A 2 -2.60 -15.18 -22.22
CA ASN A 2 -1.88 -16.46 -22.08
C ASN A 2 -2.40 -17.33 -20.90
N ALA A 3 -2.07 -18.62 -20.93
CA ALA A 3 -2.51 -19.61 -19.93
C ALA A 3 -2.14 -19.22 -18.49
N LYS A 4 -0.88 -18.81 -18.27
CA LYS A 4 -0.41 -18.40 -16.94
C LYS A 4 -1.20 -17.21 -16.39
N LYS A 5 -1.56 -16.24 -17.24
CA LYS A 5 -2.38 -15.10 -16.85
C LYS A 5 -3.82 -15.54 -16.57
N TYR A 6 -4.38 -16.41 -17.39
CA TYR A 6 -5.74 -16.96 -17.19
C TYR A 6 -5.88 -17.67 -15.83
N VAL A 7 -5.03 -18.64 -15.54
CA VAL A 7 -5.01 -19.36 -14.24
C VAL A 7 -4.82 -18.38 -13.08
N ARG A 8 -3.89 -17.42 -13.22
CA ARG A 8 -3.64 -16.42 -12.18
C ARG A 8 -4.89 -15.59 -11.88
N GLU A 9 -5.62 -15.18 -12.89
CA GLU A 9 -6.85 -14.38 -12.75
C GLU A 9 -7.95 -15.17 -12.02
N ILE A 10 -8.11 -16.47 -12.31
CA ILE A 10 -9.04 -17.37 -11.58
C ILE A 10 -8.60 -17.49 -10.11
N ILE A 11 -7.35 -17.85 -9.85
CA ILE A 11 -6.84 -18.09 -8.49
C ILE A 11 -6.87 -16.83 -7.61
N GLN A 12 -6.68 -15.65 -8.21
CA GLN A 12 -6.72 -14.40 -7.45
C GLN A 12 -8.15 -14.01 -7.05
N ARG A 13 -9.14 -14.37 -7.86
CA ARG A 13 -10.54 -14.01 -7.64
C ARG A 13 -11.36 -15.10 -6.95
N SER A 14 -10.86 -16.32 -6.87
CA SER A 14 -11.56 -17.43 -6.23
C SER A 14 -11.75 -17.23 -4.73
N CYS A 15 -11.00 -16.31 -4.09
CA CYS A 15 -11.08 -16.01 -2.65
C CYS A 15 -10.95 -17.22 -1.73
N LEU A 16 -10.38 -18.32 -2.23
CA LEU A 16 -10.19 -19.55 -1.48
C LEU A 16 -9.00 -19.42 -0.49
N PRO A 17 -8.97 -20.23 0.58
CA PRO A 17 -7.80 -20.33 1.45
C PRO A 17 -6.53 -20.69 0.67
N SER A 18 -5.36 -20.44 1.26
CA SER A 18 -4.06 -20.68 0.60
C SER A 18 -3.88 -22.14 0.15
N GLY A 19 -4.29 -23.12 0.95
CA GLY A 19 -4.22 -24.55 0.61
C GLY A 19 -5.04 -24.90 -0.62
N GLU A 20 -6.32 -24.52 -0.62
CA GLU A 20 -7.22 -24.75 -1.76
C GLU A 20 -6.77 -24.01 -3.02
N ARG A 21 -6.29 -22.77 -2.91
CA ARG A 21 -5.71 -22.05 -4.05
C ARG A 21 -4.48 -22.74 -4.63
N LYS A 22 -3.68 -23.44 -3.82
CA LYS A 22 -2.51 -24.16 -4.30
C LYS A 22 -2.94 -25.40 -5.09
N ARG A 23 -3.92 -26.16 -4.60
CA ARG A 23 -4.49 -27.33 -5.29
C ARG A 23 -5.14 -26.93 -6.60
N LEU A 24 -6.09 -25.99 -6.54
CA LEU A 24 -6.78 -25.45 -7.71
C LEU A 24 -5.81 -24.93 -8.78
N ARG A 25 -4.71 -24.29 -8.38
CA ARG A 25 -3.70 -23.83 -9.35
C ARG A 25 -3.07 -25.02 -10.09
N ALA A 26 -2.64 -26.04 -9.36
CA ALA A 26 -2.02 -27.21 -9.96
C ALA A 26 -3.00 -27.93 -10.90
N ASP A 27 -4.25 -28.08 -10.48
CA ASP A 27 -5.29 -28.73 -11.28
C ASP A 27 -5.55 -27.97 -12.59
N LEU A 28 -5.72 -26.64 -12.53
CA LEU A 28 -5.91 -25.80 -13.72
C LEU A 28 -4.69 -25.79 -14.63
N GLU A 29 -3.47 -25.73 -14.07
CA GLU A 29 -2.23 -25.75 -14.85
C GLU A 29 -2.06 -27.09 -15.59
N ASN A 30 -2.33 -28.22 -14.91
CA ASN A 30 -2.26 -29.55 -15.50
C ASN A 30 -3.33 -29.74 -16.60
N GLU A 31 -4.56 -29.30 -16.34
CA GLU A 31 -5.67 -29.43 -17.27
C GLU A 31 -5.44 -28.63 -18.55
N ILE A 32 -4.94 -27.39 -18.42
CA ILE A 32 -4.60 -26.54 -19.57
C ILE A 32 -3.38 -27.11 -20.31
N ALA A 33 -2.34 -27.57 -19.60
CA ALA A 33 -1.17 -28.18 -20.23
C ALA A 33 -1.54 -29.39 -21.09
N SER A 34 -2.37 -30.31 -20.57
CA SER A 34 -2.85 -31.48 -21.30
C SER A 34 -3.64 -31.12 -22.58
N ARG A 35 -4.32 -29.98 -22.60
CA ARG A 35 -5.07 -29.51 -23.78
C ARG A 35 -4.18 -28.88 -24.82
N LEU A 36 -3.21 -28.08 -24.38
CA LEU A 36 -2.18 -27.53 -25.26
C LEU A 36 -1.37 -28.66 -25.92
N GLU A 37 -1.03 -29.73 -25.19
CA GLU A 37 -0.37 -30.93 -25.72
C GLU A 37 -1.21 -31.66 -26.78
N ARG A 38 -2.54 -31.62 -26.66
CA ARG A 38 -3.48 -32.15 -27.65
C ARG A 38 -3.68 -31.24 -28.87
N GLY A 39 -2.97 -30.10 -28.94
CA GLY A 39 -3.03 -29.16 -30.04
C GLY A 39 -4.15 -28.11 -29.94
N GLU A 40 -4.86 -28.01 -28.81
CA GLU A 40 -5.81 -26.91 -28.60
C GLU A 40 -5.06 -25.57 -28.43
N THR A 41 -5.61 -24.46 -28.95
CA THR A 41 -5.08 -23.12 -28.68
C THR A 41 -5.57 -22.59 -27.35
N ILE A 42 -4.86 -21.61 -26.77
CA ILE A 42 -5.29 -21.02 -25.49
C ILE A 42 -6.63 -20.27 -25.63
N GLU A 43 -6.91 -19.71 -26.79
CA GLU A 43 -8.17 -19.05 -27.10
C GLU A 43 -9.35 -20.05 -27.04
N GLN A 44 -9.20 -21.23 -27.65
CA GLN A 44 -10.22 -22.29 -27.62
C GLN A 44 -10.45 -22.81 -26.19
N ILE A 45 -9.39 -22.95 -25.42
CA ILE A 45 -9.47 -23.39 -24.01
C ILE A 45 -10.25 -22.35 -23.20
N ILE A 46 -9.94 -21.05 -23.36
CA ILE A 46 -10.63 -19.96 -22.66
C ILE A 46 -12.10 -19.89 -23.09
N GLU A 47 -12.40 -20.05 -24.37
CA GLU A 47 -13.77 -20.06 -24.88
C GLU A 47 -14.61 -21.18 -24.26
N ARG A 48 -14.03 -22.38 -24.11
CA ARG A 48 -14.71 -23.52 -23.47
C ARG A 48 -14.85 -23.36 -21.96
N MET A 49 -13.80 -22.89 -21.29
CA MET A 49 -13.80 -22.78 -19.82
C MET A 49 -14.60 -21.57 -19.33
N GLY A 50 -14.63 -20.48 -20.09
CA GLY A 50 -15.35 -19.25 -19.77
C GLY A 50 -14.49 -18.15 -19.16
N ASP A 51 -15.15 -17.05 -18.78
CA ASP A 51 -14.48 -15.89 -18.19
C ASP A 51 -13.87 -16.23 -16.81
N PRO A 52 -12.63 -15.79 -16.51
CA PRO A 52 -11.99 -16.06 -15.22
C PRO A 52 -12.79 -15.62 -14.00
N ASP A 53 -13.55 -14.53 -14.10
CA ASP A 53 -14.34 -13.99 -12.99
C ASP A 53 -15.54 -14.89 -12.68
N ASN A 54 -16.20 -15.40 -13.73
CA ASN A 54 -17.33 -16.32 -13.60
C ASN A 54 -16.88 -17.64 -12.98
N ILE A 55 -15.81 -18.25 -13.52
CA ILE A 55 -15.25 -19.50 -12.96
C ILE A 55 -14.84 -19.29 -11.49
N ALA A 56 -14.19 -18.17 -11.19
CA ALA A 56 -13.80 -17.85 -9.82
C ALA A 56 -15.00 -17.67 -8.88
N ALA A 57 -16.09 -17.08 -9.37
CA ALA A 57 -17.33 -16.91 -8.62
C ALA A 57 -17.99 -18.26 -8.34
N GLU A 58 -18.12 -19.14 -9.34
CA GLU A 58 -18.66 -20.49 -9.20
C GLU A 58 -17.84 -21.34 -8.21
N LEU A 59 -16.51 -21.29 -8.33
CA LEU A 59 -15.61 -21.98 -7.40
C LEU A 59 -15.76 -21.46 -5.97
N TYR A 60 -15.93 -20.15 -5.80
CA TYR A 60 -16.17 -19.57 -4.48
C TYR A 60 -17.54 -19.96 -3.94
N GLU A 61 -18.60 -19.94 -4.76
CA GLU A 61 -19.95 -20.33 -4.35
C GLU A 61 -20.01 -21.79 -3.90
N ASN A 62 -19.42 -22.69 -4.69
CA ASN A 62 -19.25 -24.11 -4.33
C ASN A 62 -18.45 -24.28 -3.03
N TYR A 63 -17.51 -23.37 -2.76
CA TYR A 63 -16.70 -23.41 -1.54
C TYR A 63 -17.36 -22.75 -0.32
N ALA A 64 -18.11 -21.67 -0.48
CA ALA A 64 -18.64 -20.88 0.61
C ALA A 64 -20.11 -21.19 0.93
N GLY A 65 -20.85 -21.76 -0.03
CA GLY A 65 -22.30 -21.92 0.02
C GLY A 65 -23.05 -20.60 -0.19
N THR A 66 -22.41 -19.60 -0.81
CA THR A 66 -23.00 -18.29 -1.10
C THR A 66 -22.41 -17.70 -2.37
N ALA A 67 -23.27 -17.12 -3.21
CA ALA A 67 -22.86 -16.39 -4.40
C ALA A 67 -22.20 -15.03 -4.08
N GLU A 68 -22.41 -14.51 -2.86
CA GLU A 68 -21.84 -13.22 -2.47
C GLU A 68 -20.35 -13.31 -2.16
N ARG A 69 -19.54 -12.67 -3.00
CA ARG A 69 -18.08 -12.59 -2.80
C ARG A 69 -17.72 -11.57 -1.69
N PRO A 70 -16.61 -11.78 -0.96
CA PRO A 70 -16.19 -10.92 0.16
C PRO A 70 -15.54 -9.60 -0.30
N PHE A 71 -15.73 -9.21 -1.56
CA PHE A 71 -15.18 -7.99 -2.14
C PHE A 71 -16.01 -7.50 -3.32
N PHE A 72 -15.88 -6.20 -3.59
CA PHE A 72 -16.28 -5.57 -4.84
C PHE A 72 -15.02 -5.22 -5.65
N GLU A 73 -15.09 -5.40 -6.96
CA GLU A 73 -13.99 -5.10 -7.87
C GLU A 73 -14.45 -4.21 -9.01
N TYR A 74 -13.70 -3.14 -9.26
CA TYR A 74 -13.78 -2.33 -10.48
C TYR A 74 -12.42 -2.33 -11.18
N LYS A 75 -12.40 -2.64 -12.47
CA LYS A 75 -11.24 -2.47 -13.36
C LYS A 75 -11.64 -1.55 -14.50
N SER A 76 -10.84 -0.52 -14.77
CA SER A 76 -11.07 0.35 -15.93
C SER A 76 -10.77 -0.39 -17.23
N GLU A 77 -11.60 -0.16 -18.26
CA GLU A 77 -11.37 -0.66 -19.61
C GLU A 77 -10.10 -0.08 -20.24
N ARG A 78 -9.86 1.21 -20.01
CA ARG A 78 -8.63 1.87 -20.47
C ARG A 78 -7.43 1.32 -19.71
N THR A 79 -6.36 1.03 -20.45
CA THR A 79 -5.09 0.55 -19.91
C THR A 79 -3.94 1.46 -20.29
N LEU A 80 -2.87 1.43 -19.51
CA LEU A 80 -1.59 2.08 -19.77
C LEU A 80 -0.49 1.08 -19.39
N PHE A 81 0.47 0.85 -20.28
CA PHE A 81 1.51 -0.19 -20.12
C PHE A 81 0.95 -1.59 -19.81
N GLY A 82 -0.24 -1.92 -20.35
CA GLY A 82 -0.91 -3.20 -20.10
C GLY A 82 -1.53 -3.35 -18.70
N LEU A 83 -1.50 -2.30 -17.88
CA LEU A 83 -2.17 -2.20 -16.59
C LEU A 83 -3.46 -1.38 -16.74
N PRO A 84 -4.57 -1.73 -16.07
CA PRO A 84 -5.74 -0.85 -16.05
C PRO A 84 -5.37 0.51 -15.44
N LEU A 85 -5.93 1.59 -15.98
CA LEU A 85 -5.75 2.92 -15.40
C LEU A 85 -6.19 2.95 -13.94
N VAL A 86 -7.35 2.36 -13.63
CA VAL A 86 -7.90 2.30 -12.27
C VAL A 86 -8.30 0.87 -11.95
N HIS A 87 -7.79 0.32 -10.86
CA HIS A 87 -8.24 -0.95 -10.30
C HIS A 87 -8.55 -0.76 -8.81
N ILE A 88 -9.80 -1.00 -8.45
CA ILE A 88 -10.32 -0.87 -7.09
C ILE A 88 -10.76 -2.24 -6.61
N ILE A 89 -10.27 -2.64 -5.43
CA ILE A 89 -10.77 -3.76 -4.63
C ILE A 89 -11.27 -3.20 -3.31
N ARG A 90 -12.57 -3.32 -3.04
CA ARG A 90 -13.18 -2.93 -1.76
C ARG A 90 -13.67 -4.17 -1.04
N THR A 91 -13.25 -4.35 0.21
CA THR A 91 -13.75 -5.45 1.04
C THR A 91 -15.24 -5.30 1.31
N ASN A 92 -15.98 -6.41 1.19
CA ASN A 92 -17.37 -6.50 1.63
C ASN A 92 -17.41 -7.13 3.04
N TYR A 93 -17.41 -6.27 4.07
CA TYR A 93 -17.39 -6.73 5.47
C TYR A 93 -18.71 -7.33 5.96
N ALA A 94 -19.81 -7.17 5.20
CA ALA A 94 -21.11 -7.71 5.56
C ALA A 94 -21.20 -9.23 5.32
N VAL A 95 -20.36 -9.77 4.43
CA VAL A 95 -20.41 -11.18 4.04
C VAL A 95 -19.66 -12.06 5.04
N PRO A 96 -20.30 -13.07 5.64
CA PRO A 96 -19.62 -14.05 6.47
C PRO A 96 -18.76 -14.96 5.59
N VAL A 97 -17.55 -15.21 6.03
CA VAL A 97 -16.58 -16.03 5.28
C VAL A 97 -16.15 -17.28 6.04
N PRO A 98 -16.02 -18.44 5.37
CA PRO A 98 -15.57 -19.67 6.00
C PRO A 98 -14.08 -19.59 6.40
N TYR A 99 -13.79 -19.70 7.71
CA TYR A 99 -12.41 -19.67 8.23
C TYR A 99 -11.85 -21.06 8.55
N VAL A 100 -12.71 -22.02 8.92
CA VAL A 100 -12.35 -23.43 9.14
C VAL A 100 -13.41 -24.30 8.49
N ARG A 101 -13.01 -25.26 7.64
CA ARG A 101 -13.87 -26.35 7.18
C ARG A 101 -13.61 -27.60 8.02
N THR A 102 -14.67 -28.28 8.42
CA THR A 102 -14.61 -29.64 8.91
C THR A 102 -15.01 -30.54 7.75
N THR A 103 -14.05 -31.31 7.22
CA THR A 103 -14.30 -32.26 6.13
C THR A 103 -14.44 -33.65 6.73
N GLY A 104 -15.54 -34.33 6.46
CA GLY A 104 -15.75 -35.72 6.88
C GLY A 104 -14.83 -36.68 6.14
N ALA A 105 -14.77 -37.94 6.59
CA ALA A 105 -13.87 -38.98 6.06
C ALA A 105 -14.00 -39.24 4.54
N ARG A 106 -15.10 -38.82 3.91
CA ARG A 106 -15.35 -38.94 2.45
C ARG A 106 -15.08 -37.65 1.66
N GLY A 107 -14.44 -36.65 2.24
CA GLY A 107 -14.25 -35.35 1.57
C GLY A 107 -15.51 -34.46 1.56
N ILE A 108 -16.60 -34.91 2.17
CA ILE A 108 -17.87 -34.17 2.26
C ILE A 108 -17.70 -33.04 3.29
N ASN A 109 -18.04 -31.81 2.90
CA ASN A 109 -18.07 -30.69 3.82
C ASN A 109 -19.24 -30.87 4.80
N ILE A 110 -18.95 -31.11 6.07
CA ILE A 110 -19.97 -31.36 7.12
C ILE A 110 -20.19 -30.13 8.02
N GLY A 111 -19.67 -28.97 7.61
CA GLY A 111 -19.82 -27.71 8.32
C GLY A 111 -18.50 -26.98 8.50
N GLY A 112 -18.58 -25.75 9.00
CA GLY A 112 -17.40 -24.91 9.21
C GLY A 112 -17.69 -23.69 10.08
N ARG A 113 -16.63 -23.09 10.61
CA ARG A 113 -16.75 -21.83 11.36
C ARG A 113 -16.70 -20.66 10.38
N TYR A 114 -17.74 -19.84 10.41
CA TYR A 114 -17.83 -18.60 9.67
C TYR A 114 -17.40 -17.43 10.55
N GLY A 115 -16.81 -16.40 9.94
CA GLY A 115 -16.40 -15.19 10.64
C GLY A 115 -16.38 -13.99 9.70
N ARG A 116 -15.93 -12.85 10.23
CA ARG A 116 -15.72 -11.64 9.43
C ARG A 116 -14.47 -11.77 8.56
N VAL A 117 -14.48 -11.06 7.43
CA VAL A 117 -13.33 -10.96 6.52
C VAL A 117 -12.11 -10.41 7.27
N ARG A 118 -11.08 -11.24 7.43
CA ARG A 118 -9.78 -10.81 7.98
C ARG A 118 -8.96 -10.10 6.91
N TYR A 119 -8.03 -9.23 7.31
CA TYR A 119 -7.14 -8.51 6.37
C TYR A 119 -6.36 -9.43 5.41
N ASN A 120 -6.13 -10.70 5.79
CA ASN A 120 -5.45 -11.71 4.98
C ASN A 120 -6.37 -12.72 4.27
N TYR A 121 -7.69 -12.50 4.27
CA TYR A 121 -8.68 -13.43 3.73
C TYR A 121 -8.66 -13.49 2.20
N GLY A 122 -7.70 -14.17 1.57
CA GLY A 122 -7.75 -14.56 0.16
C GLY A 122 -8.00 -13.45 -0.89
N LEU A 123 -8.08 -12.17 -0.50
CA LEU A 123 -8.60 -11.09 -1.33
C LEU A 123 -7.68 -10.86 -2.55
N PRO A 124 -8.27 -10.53 -3.71
CA PRO A 124 -7.49 -10.17 -4.89
C PRO A 124 -6.63 -8.93 -4.61
N THR A 125 -5.56 -8.79 -5.38
CA THR A 125 -4.68 -7.62 -5.32
C THR A 125 -5.12 -6.61 -6.39
N ALA A 126 -5.39 -5.38 -5.99
CA ALA A 126 -5.59 -4.27 -6.93
C ALA A 126 -4.27 -4.02 -7.70
N ARG A 127 -4.34 -3.97 -9.03
CA ARG A 127 -3.22 -3.81 -9.96
C ARG A 127 -3.58 -2.82 -11.05
N GLY A 128 -2.92 -1.68 -11.10
CA GLY A 128 -3.21 -0.64 -12.07
C GLY A 128 -2.23 0.53 -12.02
N VAL A 129 -2.45 1.56 -12.84
CA VAL A 129 -1.78 2.85 -12.65
C VAL A 129 -2.20 3.42 -11.29
N PHE A 130 -3.51 3.53 -11.06
CA PHE A 130 -4.12 3.79 -9.77
C PHE A 130 -4.69 2.49 -9.20
N ALA A 131 -4.06 1.97 -8.15
CA ALA A 131 -4.49 0.74 -7.49
C ALA A 131 -4.98 1.04 -6.07
N LEU A 132 -6.26 0.78 -5.80
CA LEU A 132 -6.88 1.04 -4.50
C LEU A 132 -7.44 -0.26 -3.91
N GLY A 133 -7.03 -0.62 -2.70
CA GLY A 133 -7.64 -1.74 -1.98
C GLY A 133 -6.77 -2.28 -0.85
N PRO A 134 -7.24 -3.30 -0.11
CA PRO A 134 -6.48 -3.86 1.03
C PRO A 134 -5.07 -4.32 0.65
N LYS A 135 -4.93 -4.84 -0.58
CA LYS A 135 -3.65 -5.19 -1.21
C LYS A 135 -3.57 -4.46 -2.55
N ALA A 136 -2.59 -3.59 -2.72
CA ALA A 136 -2.48 -2.72 -3.89
C ALA A 136 -1.07 -2.76 -4.49
N LYS A 137 -0.97 -2.89 -5.81
CA LYS A 137 0.28 -2.85 -6.56
C LYS A 137 0.13 -1.98 -7.80
N GLY A 138 0.80 -0.84 -7.88
CA GLY A 138 0.60 0.08 -9.00
C GLY A 138 1.65 1.17 -9.10
N ILE A 139 1.43 2.13 -9.99
CA ILE A 139 2.27 3.35 -10.01
C ILE A 139 1.92 4.18 -8.77
N ILE A 140 0.63 4.42 -8.57
CA ILE A 140 0.04 5.02 -7.37
C ILE A 140 -0.78 3.94 -6.68
N ALA A 141 -0.34 3.52 -5.49
CA ALA A 141 -0.97 2.43 -4.74
C ALA A 141 -1.43 2.90 -3.36
N VAL A 142 -2.72 2.69 -3.06
CA VAL A 142 -3.34 3.05 -1.78
C VAL A 142 -3.98 1.81 -1.16
N GLY A 143 -3.51 1.43 0.03
CA GLY A 143 -3.98 0.20 0.67
C GLY A 143 -3.25 -0.16 1.95
N ASN A 144 -3.78 -1.11 2.73
CA ASN A 144 -3.12 -1.56 3.96
C ASN A 144 -1.75 -2.17 3.67
N PHE A 145 -1.66 -2.99 2.61
CA PHE A 145 -0.41 -3.52 2.08
C PHE A 145 -0.25 -3.02 0.65
N SER A 146 0.67 -2.09 0.42
CA SER A 146 0.81 -1.46 -0.90
C SER A 146 2.26 -1.41 -1.39
N THR A 147 2.42 -1.54 -2.72
CA THR A 147 3.73 -1.44 -3.39
C THR A 147 3.60 -0.66 -4.69
N GLY A 148 4.54 0.24 -4.97
CA GLY A 148 4.44 1.11 -6.15
C GLY A 148 5.49 2.21 -6.23
N PHE A 149 5.29 3.17 -7.13
CA PHE A 149 6.14 4.35 -7.22
C PHE A 149 5.79 5.32 -6.08
N ILE A 150 4.52 5.72 -6.01
CA ILE A 150 3.93 6.50 -4.91
C ILE A 150 3.01 5.55 -4.13
N THR A 151 3.26 5.41 -2.84
CA THR A 151 2.53 4.45 -2.00
C THR A 151 2.03 5.07 -0.71
N ILE A 152 0.77 4.78 -0.37
CA ILE A 152 0.13 5.21 0.88
C ILE A 152 -0.54 4.00 1.52
N GLY A 153 -0.33 3.80 2.83
CA GLY A 153 -0.83 2.60 3.49
C GLY A 153 -0.37 2.39 4.92
N ASN A 154 -0.62 1.18 5.45
CA ASN A 154 -0.11 0.79 6.77
C ASN A 154 1.28 0.18 6.66
N ILE A 155 1.47 -0.76 5.74
CA ILE A 155 2.74 -1.42 5.44
C ILE A 155 3.01 -1.20 3.95
N THR A 156 4.02 -0.40 3.65
CA THR A 156 4.23 0.12 2.29
C THR A 156 5.67 0.00 1.82
N ALA A 157 5.83 -0.17 0.50
CA ALA A 157 7.13 -0.15 -0.15
C ALA A 157 7.07 0.61 -1.49
N GLY A 158 7.93 1.60 -1.71
CA GLY A 158 7.95 2.32 -2.99
C GLY A 158 9.11 3.30 -3.15
N ILE A 159 9.07 4.15 -4.18
CA ILE A 159 10.06 5.23 -4.30
C ILE A 159 9.70 6.34 -3.31
N PHE A 160 8.45 6.78 -3.33
CA PHE A 160 7.84 7.63 -2.32
C PHE A 160 6.86 6.79 -1.50
N SER A 161 7.13 6.64 -0.21
CA SER A 161 6.31 5.80 0.67
C SER A 161 5.82 6.55 1.89
N ILE A 162 4.52 6.45 2.15
CA ILE A 162 3.88 7.03 3.32
C ILE A 162 3.09 5.92 4.01
N GLY A 163 3.47 5.59 5.24
CA GLY A 163 2.73 4.60 6.00
C GLY A 163 3.28 4.34 7.39
N ASN A 164 2.51 3.60 8.21
CA ASN A 164 2.92 3.31 9.58
C ASN A 164 4.27 2.58 9.63
N ILE A 165 4.43 1.54 8.80
CA ILE A 165 5.70 0.89 8.48
C ILE A 165 5.96 1.14 7.01
N SER A 166 7.03 1.87 6.69
CA SER A 166 7.30 2.30 5.33
C SER A 166 8.77 2.08 4.94
N ALA A 167 8.97 1.63 3.70
CA ALA A 167 10.28 1.50 3.09
C ALA A 167 10.29 2.15 1.72
N GLY A 168 11.32 2.94 1.41
CA GLY A 168 11.44 3.50 0.07
C GLY A 168 12.71 4.26 -0.20
N LEU A 169 12.76 5.01 -1.30
CA LEU A 169 13.84 5.97 -1.54
C LEU A 169 13.66 7.22 -0.67
N PHE A 170 12.40 7.64 -0.56
CA PHE A 170 11.87 8.66 0.32
C PHE A 170 10.74 8.02 1.15
N SER A 171 10.80 8.13 2.48
CA SER A 171 9.81 7.47 3.34
C SER A 171 9.34 8.36 4.49
N ILE A 172 8.04 8.31 4.76
CA ILE A 172 7.41 8.97 5.91
C ILE A 172 6.60 7.92 6.67
N GLY A 173 6.85 7.77 7.96
CA GLY A 173 6.13 6.77 8.75
C GLY A 173 6.44 6.75 10.23
N ASN A 174 5.71 5.94 10.99
CA ASN A 174 6.07 5.73 12.39
C ASN A 174 7.39 4.94 12.49
N ILE A 175 7.53 3.90 11.67
CA ILE A 175 8.78 3.16 11.47
C ILE A 175 9.11 3.27 9.98
N ALA A 176 10.16 4.03 9.65
CA ALA A 176 10.52 4.34 8.28
C ALA A 176 12.00 4.04 8.00
N VAL A 177 12.27 3.41 6.85
CA VAL A 177 13.62 3.16 6.36
C VAL A 177 13.75 3.63 4.93
N ALA A 178 14.73 4.47 4.64
CA ALA A 178 15.01 4.92 3.29
C ALA A 178 16.48 5.29 3.11
N PRO A 179 17.13 5.00 1.96
CA PRO A 179 18.51 5.35 1.77
C PRO A 179 18.75 6.87 1.61
N LEU A 180 17.77 7.66 1.12
CA LEU A 180 17.94 9.12 0.96
C LEU A 180 17.32 9.93 2.10
N VAL A 181 15.99 10.06 2.12
CA VAL A 181 15.28 10.90 3.10
C VAL A 181 14.24 10.08 3.82
N THR A 182 14.25 10.15 5.15
CA THR A 182 13.25 9.46 5.96
C THR A 182 12.77 10.32 7.12
N LEU A 183 11.45 10.38 7.31
CA LEU A 183 10.80 11.17 8.35
C LEU A 183 9.90 10.26 9.20
N GLY A 184 9.85 10.48 10.51
CA GLY A 184 9.02 9.61 11.33
C GLY A 184 9.15 9.70 12.84
N ASN A 185 8.78 8.61 13.51
CA ASN A 185 9.07 8.42 14.94
C ASN A 185 10.37 7.61 15.11
N PHE A 186 10.52 6.52 14.36
CA PHE A 186 11.78 5.81 14.14
C PHE A 186 12.15 5.91 12.66
N ALA A 187 13.35 6.42 12.40
CA ALA A 187 13.79 6.78 11.07
C ALA A 187 15.25 6.39 10.88
N ALA A 188 15.52 5.58 9.85
CA ALA A 188 16.88 5.23 9.43
C ALA A 188 17.09 5.56 7.94
N GLY A 189 18.04 6.45 7.65
CA GLY A 189 18.36 6.90 6.30
C GLY A 189 19.46 7.94 6.22
N ALA A 190 19.95 8.29 5.03
CA ALA A 190 21.04 9.28 4.93
C ALA A 190 20.67 10.63 5.55
N LEU A 191 19.46 11.12 5.30
CA LEU A 191 18.89 12.34 5.85
C LEU A 191 17.64 11.96 6.65
N SER A 192 17.72 12.01 7.98
CA SER A 192 16.71 11.43 8.86
C SER A 192 16.19 12.46 9.87
N ALA A 193 14.87 12.70 9.92
CA ALA A 193 14.26 13.53 10.96
C ALA A 193 13.15 12.78 11.69
N ALA A 194 13.34 12.51 12.99
CA ALA A 194 12.42 11.73 13.80
C ALA A 194 12.73 11.80 15.28
N ASN A 195 11.83 11.31 16.13
CA ASN A 195 12.12 11.12 17.55
C ASN A 195 13.36 10.25 17.77
N ILE A 196 13.54 9.18 17.00
CA ILE A 196 14.77 8.39 16.91
C ILE A 196 15.25 8.44 15.45
N ALA A 197 16.31 9.19 15.20
CA ALA A 197 16.86 9.44 13.88
C ALA A 197 18.28 8.87 13.74
N LEU A 198 18.47 7.96 12.78
CA LEU A 198 19.76 7.35 12.46
C LEU A 198 20.13 7.69 11.02
N GLY A 199 21.26 8.38 10.80
CA GLY A 199 21.64 8.79 9.46
C GLY A 199 22.99 9.44 9.29
N TYR A 200 23.29 9.90 8.08
CA TYR A 200 24.48 10.73 7.85
C TYR A 200 24.25 12.16 8.38
N ALA A 201 23.06 12.71 8.14
CA ALA A 201 22.51 13.85 8.85
C ALA A 201 21.24 13.42 9.58
N ALA A 202 21.18 13.67 10.88
CA ALA A 202 20.08 13.26 11.75
C ALA A 202 19.51 14.46 12.53
N ALA A 203 18.19 14.48 12.72
CA ALA A 203 17.52 15.48 13.53
C ALA A 203 16.37 14.91 14.38
N GLY A 204 16.28 15.31 15.64
CA GLY A 204 15.16 15.02 16.54
C GLY A 204 15.59 14.63 17.95
N ASN A 205 14.75 13.93 18.73
CA ASN A 205 15.04 13.75 20.17
C ASN A 205 16.32 12.96 20.42
N LEU A 206 16.45 11.78 19.80
CA LEU A 206 17.67 10.99 19.76
C LEU A 206 18.19 10.98 18.32
N ALA A 207 19.28 11.70 18.07
CA ALA A 207 19.86 11.85 16.73
C ALA A 207 21.29 11.30 16.68
N SER A 208 21.52 10.31 15.83
CA SER A 208 22.85 9.73 15.61
C SER A 208 23.25 9.85 14.14
N GLY A 209 24.38 10.51 13.90
CA GLY A 209 24.93 10.73 12.56
C GLY A 209 26.16 11.61 12.54
N LYS A 210 26.84 11.72 11.39
CA LYS A 210 28.01 12.61 11.27
C LYS A 210 27.63 14.06 11.59
N TYR A 211 26.47 14.50 11.09
CA TYR A 211 25.82 15.75 11.47
C TYR A 211 24.57 15.40 12.28
N ALA A 212 24.43 15.93 13.50
CA ALA A 212 23.30 15.60 14.37
C ALA A 212 22.80 16.82 15.15
N ILE A 213 21.49 17.10 15.08
CA ILE A 213 20.84 18.17 15.86
C ILE A 213 19.68 17.58 16.64
N GLY A 214 19.68 17.71 17.95
CA GLY A 214 18.69 17.00 18.76
C GLY A 214 18.87 17.15 20.25
N ASN A 215 17.99 16.56 21.05
CA ASN A 215 18.12 16.63 22.51
C ASN A 215 19.34 15.83 22.97
N GLU A 216 19.39 14.57 22.56
CA GLU A 216 20.52 13.67 22.71
C GLU A 216 21.14 13.41 21.34
N VAL A 217 22.44 13.72 21.21
CA VAL A 217 23.15 13.70 19.94
C VAL A 217 24.42 12.86 20.03
N ASN A 218 24.69 12.09 18.98
CA ASN A 218 25.94 11.38 18.82
C ASN A 218 26.47 11.56 17.39
N GLY A 219 27.66 12.15 17.24
CA GLY A 219 28.19 12.55 15.94
C GLY A 219 29.49 13.34 16.00
N THR A 220 29.97 13.79 14.84
CA THR A 220 31.17 14.66 14.72
C THR A 220 30.79 16.14 14.80
N PHE A 221 29.72 16.53 14.10
CA PHE A 221 29.21 17.89 14.06
C PHE A 221 27.83 17.89 14.70
N THR A 222 27.79 18.22 16.00
CA THR A 222 26.57 18.06 16.80
C THR A 222 26.10 19.35 17.44
N PHE A 223 24.78 19.52 17.54
CA PHE A 223 24.16 20.59 18.34
C PHE A 223 23.09 20.00 19.26
N SER A 224 23.29 20.12 20.58
CA SER A 224 22.31 19.66 21.57
C SER A 224 21.25 20.74 21.82
N VAL A 225 19.99 20.37 21.67
CA VAL A 225 18.82 21.23 21.86
C VAL A 225 18.14 20.87 23.18
N SER A 226 18.24 21.73 24.19
CA SER A 226 17.50 21.57 25.45
C SER A 226 16.19 22.37 25.44
N ASN A 227 16.16 23.49 24.73
CA ASN A 227 14.97 24.31 24.57
C ASN A 227 14.96 24.96 23.18
N LEU A 228 14.08 24.45 22.31
CA LEU A 228 13.96 24.91 20.93
C LEU A 228 13.70 26.43 20.82
N TYR A 229 12.83 26.98 21.68
CA TYR A 229 12.45 28.39 21.62
C TYR A 229 13.61 29.31 22.01
N ALA A 230 14.35 28.96 23.06
CA ALA A 230 15.47 29.77 23.54
C ALA A 230 16.71 29.65 22.64
N GLN A 231 16.89 28.51 21.97
CA GLN A 231 18.10 28.20 21.21
C GLN A 231 17.92 28.37 19.69
N PHE A 232 16.76 28.81 19.21
CA PHE A 232 16.47 28.83 17.77
C PHE A 232 17.50 29.64 16.95
N GLU A 233 17.88 30.83 17.41
CA GLU A 233 18.90 31.64 16.73
C GLU A 233 20.29 30.99 16.77
N ALA A 234 20.62 30.28 17.85
CA ALA A 234 21.86 29.51 17.94
C ALA A 234 21.85 28.31 16.98
N ILE A 235 20.70 27.66 16.80
CA ILE A 235 20.50 26.59 15.80
C ILE A 235 20.71 27.14 14.39
N LYS A 236 20.14 28.30 14.06
CA LYS A 236 20.34 28.97 12.75
C LYS A 236 21.82 29.26 12.50
N ALA A 237 22.51 29.83 13.49
CA ALA A 237 23.94 30.14 13.40
C ALA A 237 24.78 28.86 13.21
N PHE A 238 24.43 27.77 13.90
CA PHE A 238 25.07 26.48 13.72
C PHE A 238 24.86 25.91 12.31
N ILE A 239 23.63 25.95 11.80
CA ILE A 239 23.29 25.46 10.45
C ILE A 239 24.00 26.28 9.36
N SER A 240 24.05 27.61 9.51
CA SER A 240 24.71 28.49 8.53
C SER A 240 26.23 28.34 8.51
N GLY A 241 26.85 28.09 9.67
CA GLY A 241 28.28 27.81 9.82
C GLY A 241 28.70 26.38 9.45
N LEU A 242 27.75 25.50 9.13
CA LEU A 242 28.04 24.08 8.89
C LEU A 242 28.83 23.88 7.59
N GLU A 243 30.06 23.36 7.68
CA GLU A 243 30.82 22.91 6.52
C GLU A 243 30.37 21.51 6.06
N ALA A 244 29.20 21.46 5.40
CA ALA A 244 28.57 20.22 4.98
C ALA A 244 28.24 20.19 3.47
N PRO A 245 28.06 18.98 2.88
CA PRO A 245 27.55 18.83 1.52
C PRO A 245 26.22 19.56 1.31
N ALA A 246 25.96 20.01 0.09
CA ALA A 246 24.76 20.78 -0.26
C ALA A 246 23.46 20.11 0.22
N ALA A 247 23.34 18.78 0.05
CA ALA A 247 22.16 18.03 0.49
C ALA A 247 21.91 18.12 2.01
N VAL A 248 22.96 18.12 2.83
CA VAL A 248 22.85 18.24 4.30
C VAL A 248 22.43 19.66 4.68
N LYS A 249 22.99 20.68 4.03
CA LYS A 249 22.59 22.08 4.22
C LYS A 249 21.12 22.30 3.85
N THR A 250 20.68 21.77 2.72
CA THR A 250 19.28 21.85 2.29
C THR A 250 18.35 21.14 3.26
N PHE A 251 18.75 19.96 3.77
CA PHE A 251 18.00 19.22 4.76
C PHE A 251 17.79 20.01 6.05
N TYR A 252 18.87 20.56 6.63
CA TYR A 252 18.76 21.37 7.84
C TYR A 252 18.06 22.71 7.61
N GLY A 253 18.22 23.34 6.44
CA GLY A 253 17.45 24.54 6.10
C GLY A 253 15.94 24.28 5.98
N LEU A 254 15.53 23.05 5.60
CA LEU A 254 14.12 22.65 5.64
C LEU A 254 13.66 22.43 7.09
N ILE A 255 14.48 21.82 7.94
CA ILE A 255 14.17 21.66 9.37
C ILE A 255 14.06 23.02 10.07
N GLU A 256 14.96 23.95 9.78
CA GLU A 256 14.92 25.33 10.30
C GLU A 256 13.57 25.99 10.00
N LYS A 257 13.10 25.91 8.76
CA LYS A 257 11.77 26.42 8.38
C LYS A 257 10.65 25.74 9.13
N VAL A 258 10.73 24.42 9.34
CA VAL A 258 9.73 23.69 10.14
C VAL A 258 9.75 24.18 11.59
N CYS A 259 10.92 24.37 12.19
CA CYS A 259 11.06 24.92 13.54
C CYS A 259 10.52 26.36 13.64
N GLU A 260 10.78 27.21 12.65
CA GLU A 260 10.24 28.57 12.58
C GLU A 260 8.71 28.57 12.62
N ILE A 261 8.11 27.70 11.82
CA ILE A 261 6.67 27.48 11.74
C ILE A 261 6.12 26.98 13.09
N VAL A 262 6.83 26.09 13.80
CA VAL A 262 6.43 25.59 15.13
C VAL A 262 6.51 26.69 16.19
N ILE A 263 7.55 27.53 16.13
CA ILE A 263 7.75 28.63 17.09
C ILE A 263 6.73 29.75 16.86
N ASN A 264 6.43 30.07 15.60
CA ASN A 264 5.50 31.12 15.22
C ASN A 264 4.44 30.60 14.22
N PRO A 265 3.44 29.86 14.69
CA PRO A 265 2.45 29.19 13.83
C PRO A 265 1.53 30.16 13.10
N ILE A 266 1.32 31.38 13.64
CA ILE A 266 0.46 32.40 13.04
C ILE A 266 1.02 32.81 11.67
N SER A 267 2.35 32.84 11.52
CA SER A 267 3.02 33.18 10.26
C SER A 267 2.65 32.26 9.09
N ALA A 268 2.28 31.00 9.39
CA ALA A 268 1.93 29.98 8.40
C ALA A 268 0.42 29.72 8.29
N LEU A 269 -0.42 30.51 8.98
CA LEU A 269 -1.87 30.28 9.05
C LEU A 269 -2.54 30.17 7.65
N PRO A 270 -2.25 31.04 6.67
CA PRO A 270 -2.84 30.91 5.34
C PRO A 270 -2.47 29.60 4.63
N PHE A 271 -1.22 29.14 4.82
CA PHE A 271 -0.74 27.89 4.26
C PHE A 271 -1.45 26.68 4.87
N TYR A 272 -1.66 26.68 6.19
CA TYR A 272 -2.41 25.61 6.86
C TYR A 272 -3.86 25.51 6.40
N ILE A 273 -4.52 26.66 6.21
CA ILE A 273 -5.90 26.70 5.70
C ILE A 273 -5.92 26.11 4.28
N ALA A 274 -5.02 26.55 3.40
CA ALA A 274 -4.92 26.05 2.04
C ALA A 274 -4.62 24.54 1.99
N LEU A 275 -3.68 24.06 2.80
CA LEU A 275 -3.33 22.65 2.91
C LEU A 275 -4.51 21.82 3.43
N SER A 276 -5.22 22.30 4.45
CA SER A 276 -6.41 21.64 5.01
C SER A 276 -7.53 21.51 3.97
N LEU A 277 -7.80 22.58 3.21
CA LEU A 277 -8.78 22.56 2.12
C LEU A 277 -8.37 21.59 1.01
N LEU A 278 -7.09 21.57 0.64
CA LEU A 278 -6.56 20.63 -0.34
C LEU A 278 -6.73 19.18 0.14
N LEU A 279 -6.36 18.89 1.39
CA LEU A 279 -6.51 17.57 1.99
C LEU A 279 -7.98 17.14 2.02
N LEU A 280 -8.89 18.04 2.39
CA LEU A 280 -10.32 17.78 2.39
C LEU A 280 -10.84 17.48 0.98
N ALA A 281 -10.39 18.22 -0.03
CA ALA A 281 -10.72 17.94 -1.43
C ALA A 281 -10.19 16.58 -1.88
N VAL A 282 -8.93 16.25 -1.56
CA VAL A 282 -8.33 14.95 -1.89
C VAL A 282 -9.07 13.80 -1.22
N VAL A 283 -9.37 13.91 0.07
CA VAL A 283 -10.14 12.90 0.82
C VAL A 283 -11.53 12.72 0.21
N SER A 284 -12.19 13.83 -0.14
CA SER A 284 -13.50 13.80 -0.79
C SER A 284 -13.44 13.07 -2.14
N VAL A 285 -12.44 13.35 -2.97
CA VAL A 285 -12.23 12.67 -4.25
C VAL A 285 -11.95 11.17 -4.04
N LEU A 286 -11.06 10.82 -3.11
CA LEU A 286 -10.72 9.43 -2.78
C LEU A 286 -11.91 8.65 -2.19
N TYR A 287 -12.88 9.32 -1.59
CA TYR A 287 -14.11 8.68 -1.12
C TYR A 287 -15.17 8.57 -2.23
N ILE A 288 -15.43 9.66 -2.94
CA ILE A 288 -16.53 9.76 -3.91
C ILE A 288 -16.23 8.97 -5.19
N VAL A 289 -15.02 9.10 -5.74
CA VAL A 289 -14.69 8.50 -7.04
C VAL A 289 -14.73 6.98 -6.98
N PRO A 290 -14.06 6.30 -6.03
CA PRO A 290 -14.12 4.84 -5.96
C PRO A 290 -15.53 4.32 -5.73
N ASN A 291 -16.32 4.97 -4.87
CA ASN A 291 -17.71 4.59 -4.65
C ASN A 291 -18.56 4.73 -5.91
N ARG A 292 -18.42 5.84 -6.67
CA ARG A 292 -19.13 6.01 -7.95
C ARG A 292 -18.72 4.95 -8.99
N LEU A 293 -17.44 4.62 -9.08
CA LEU A 293 -16.94 3.61 -10.02
C LEU A 293 -17.44 2.20 -9.68
N LEU A 294 -17.44 1.84 -8.39
CA LEU A 294 -18.00 0.56 -7.93
C LEU A 294 -19.51 0.47 -8.22
N MET A 295 -20.26 1.55 -7.98
CA MET A 295 -21.71 1.57 -8.25
C MET A 295 -22.06 1.49 -9.74
N ARG A 296 -21.22 2.04 -10.64
CA ARG A 296 -21.44 1.92 -12.09
C ARG A 296 -21.40 0.47 -12.56
N LYS A 297 -20.50 -0.35 -12.03
CA LYS A 297 -20.41 -1.78 -12.41
C LYS A 297 -21.69 -2.54 -12.05
N ASN A 298 -22.26 -2.27 -10.88
CA ASN A 298 -23.47 -2.97 -10.41
C ASN A 298 -24.75 -2.62 -11.21
N ARG A 299 -24.75 -1.53 -12.00
CA ARG A 299 -25.89 -1.17 -12.86
C ARG A 299 -25.87 -1.84 -14.25
N VAL A 300 -24.83 -2.59 -14.57
CA VAL A 300 -24.64 -3.24 -15.89
C VAL A 300 -24.97 -4.73 -15.85
N LEU A 301 -25.39 -5.27 -14.70
CA LEU A 301 -25.99 -6.61 -14.64
C LEU A 301 -27.51 -6.48 -14.86
N PRO A 302 -28.09 -7.17 -15.86
CA PRO A 302 -29.52 -7.16 -16.14
C PRO A 302 -30.34 -7.78 -15.00
#